data_AF-A0A939P814-F1
#
_entry.id   AF-A0A939P814-F1
#
_cell.length_a   1.000
_cell.length_b   1.000
_cell.length_c   1.000
_cell.angle_alpha   90.00
_cell.angle_beta   90.00
_cell.angle_gamma   90.00
#
_symmetry.space_group_name_H-M   'P 1'
#
loop_
_entity.id
_entity.type
_entity.pdbx_description
1 polymer ?
#
loop_
_entity_poly.entity_id
_entity_poly.type
_entity_poly.pdbx_seq_one_letter_code
_entity_poly.pdbx_strand_id
1 'polypeptide(L)'
;MEDVVTIVAPGGRGDVQPFVALGVELDRAGHRVRIAARDDMADLVTGAGLERLRAADGLRPPPGDLVIGRSGRADVQVHLRPGIDPASQNGPALLAFSPSLAPPIGGLPDHAAVTGFWFYDSGEGWHPSAELEAFLESGPPPVYMGVGAPHLVREIGLRAVGVGCETGADAPLDWLLPRVAAAVHQGDAQTASAAARAGIPSVVLGDDTIWAARLHELGAAPPPLAEPTADSLASALEATGTQRMRAVAERLGRRIRSEGGTVAALAALRAWDLLPAPELASASRYL
;
A
#
# COMPACT_ATOMS: atom_id res chain seq x y z
N MET A 1 15.55 -22.91 -20.84
CA MET A 1 15.31 -22.70 -19.39
C MET A 1 13.84 -22.37 -19.25
N GLU A 2 13.18 -22.82 -18.20
CA GLU A 2 11.88 -22.27 -17.82
C GLU A 2 12.11 -20.85 -17.29
N ASP A 3 11.31 -19.89 -17.70
CA ASP A 3 11.38 -18.52 -17.20
C ASP A 3 10.72 -18.45 -15.82
N VAL A 4 11.46 -17.90 -14.84
CA VAL A 4 11.01 -17.82 -13.44
C VAL A 4 10.47 -16.43 -13.15
N VAL A 5 9.16 -16.31 -12.94
CA VAL A 5 8.52 -15.05 -12.58
C VAL A 5 8.94 -14.68 -11.16
N THR A 6 9.66 -13.56 -11.02
CA THR A 6 10.10 -13.04 -9.73
C THR A 6 9.24 -11.84 -9.35
N ILE A 7 8.46 -11.96 -8.28
CA ILE A 7 7.65 -10.85 -7.74
C ILE A 7 8.38 -10.28 -6.52
N VAL A 8 8.78 -9.01 -6.54
CA VAL A 8 9.56 -8.40 -5.46
C VAL A 8 8.64 -7.64 -4.50
N ALA A 9 8.60 -8.08 -3.25
CA ALA A 9 7.69 -7.58 -2.21
C ALA A 9 8.47 -7.26 -0.92
N PRO A 10 9.14 -6.08 -0.84
CA PRO A 10 10.04 -5.74 0.27
C PRO A 10 9.32 -5.20 1.52
N GLY A 11 8.01 -4.98 1.44
CA GLY A 11 7.18 -4.41 2.50
C GLY A 11 6.73 -5.41 3.57
N GLY A 12 5.73 -5.03 4.36
CA GLY A 12 5.14 -5.85 5.41
C GLY A 12 4.07 -6.81 4.88
N ARG A 13 3.27 -7.39 5.79
CA ARG A 13 2.26 -8.41 5.44
C ARG A 13 1.21 -7.91 4.45
N GLY A 14 0.75 -6.67 4.59
CA GLY A 14 -0.17 -6.03 3.66
C GLY A 14 0.39 -5.88 2.25
N ASP A 15 1.72 -5.79 2.11
CA ASP A 15 2.39 -5.74 0.82
C ASP A 15 2.63 -7.17 0.28
N VAL A 16 3.14 -8.11 1.08
CA VAL A 16 3.52 -9.46 0.61
C VAL A 16 2.31 -10.36 0.31
N GLN A 17 1.24 -10.32 1.13
CA GLN A 17 0.13 -11.27 1.00
C GLN A 17 -0.63 -11.19 -0.35
N PRO A 18 -0.86 -10.01 -0.94
CA PRO A 18 -1.43 -9.89 -2.30
C PRO A 18 -0.53 -10.50 -3.40
N PHE A 19 0.79 -10.37 -3.29
CA PHE A 19 1.72 -11.00 -4.24
C PHE A 19 1.80 -12.51 -4.07
N VAL A 20 1.59 -13.03 -2.85
CA VAL A 20 1.40 -14.46 -2.61
C VAL A 20 0.14 -14.97 -3.31
N ALA A 21 -0.98 -14.26 -3.21
CA ALA A 21 -2.22 -14.63 -3.91
C ALA A 21 -2.03 -14.63 -5.44
N LEU A 22 -1.41 -13.60 -6.02
CA LEU A 22 -1.08 -13.61 -7.46
C LEU A 22 -0.10 -14.73 -7.83
N GLY A 23 0.90 -14.98 -6.99
CA GLY A 23 1.91 -16.01 -7.24
C GLY A 23 1.31 -17.41 -7.31
N VAL A 24 0.33 -17.71 -6.46
CA VAL A 24 -0.42 -18.98 -6.51
C VAL A 24 -1.24 -19.12 -7.80
N GLU A 25 -1.85 -18.05 -8.32
CA GLU A 25 -2.58 -18.11 -9.59
C GLU A 25 -1.65 -18.23 -10.82
N LEU A 26 -0.46 -17.61 -10.78
CA LEU A 26 0.56 -17.77 -11.80
C LEU A 26 1.19 -19.18 -11.78
N ASP A 27 1.41 -19.76 -10.61
CA ASP A 27 1.87 -21.15 -10.43
C ASP A 27 0.82 -22.15 -10.97
N ARG A 28 -0.46 -21.95 -10.64
CA ARG A 28 -1.59 -22.70 -11.22
C ARG A 28 -1.71 -22.55 -12.74
N ALA A 29 -1.30 -21.42 -13.29
CA ALA A 29 -1.25 -21.18 -14.74
C ALA A 29 0.01 -21.79 -15.41
N GLY A 30 0.87 -22.48 -14.65
CA GLY A 30 2.04 -23.20 -15.18
C GLY A 30 3.34 -22.39 -15.22
N HIS A 31 3.38 -21.19 -14.64
CA HIS A 31 4.61 -20.41 -14.50
C HIS A 31 5.36 -20.83 -13.24
N ARG A 32 6.68 -20.98 -13.30
CA ARG A 32 7.46 -21.13 -12.07
C ARG A 32 7.59 -19.77 -11.39
N VAL A 33 6.96 -19.60 -10.22
CA VAL A 33 6.94 -18.32 -9.49
C VAL A 33 7.84 -18.35 -8.27
N ARG A 34 8.48 -17.21 -7.98
CA ARG A 34 9.11 -16.93 -6.69
C ARG A 34 8.84 -15.51 -6.20
N ILE A 35 8.81 -15.33 -4.89
CA ILE A 35 8.59 -14.02 -4.25
C ILE A 35 9.84 -13.60 -3.49
N ALA A 36 10.35 -12.41 -3.78
CA ALA A 36 11.46 -11.81 -3.06
C ALA A 36 10.93 -11.01 -1.87
N ALA A 37 11.02 -11.57 -0.67
CA ALA A 37 10.42 -11.03 0.55
C ALA A 37 11.41 -10.96 1.72
N ARG A 38 11.05 -10.18 2.74
CA ARG A 38 11.74 -10.14 4.04
C ARG A 38 11.66 -11.50 4.76
N ASP A 39 12.52 -11.71 5.76
CA ASP A 39 12.56 -12.97 6.52
C ASP A 39 11.40 -13.13 7.51
N ASP A 40 10.83 -12.05 8.04
CA ASP A 40 9.61 -12.09 8.85
C ASP A 40 8.35 -12.46 8.05
N MET A 41 8.41 -12.30 6.72
CA MET A 41 7.35 -12.69 5.78
C MET A 41 7.60 -14.09 5.17
N ALA A 42 8.53 -14.88 5.72
CA ALA A 42 8.95 -16.13 5.10
C ALA A 42 7.82 -17.18 4.99
N ASP A 43 7.18 -17.48 6.12
CA ASP A 43 6.15 -18.52 6.24
C ASP A 43 4.90 -18.20 5.42
N LEU A 44 4.65 -16.91 5.15
CA LEU A 44 3.55 -16.43 4.31
C LEU A 44 3.76 -16.78 2.83
N VAL A 45 5.01 -16.79 2.35
CA VAL A 45 5.36 -17.18 0.98
C VAL A 45 5.44 -18.70 0.86
N THR A 46 6.20 -19.35 1.74
CA THR A 46 6.46 -20.80 1.66
C THR A 46 5.25 -21.63 2.06
N GLY A 47 4.42 -21.16 3.00
CA GLY A 47 3.16 -21.80 3.40
C GLY A 47 2.09 -21.80 2.30
N ALA A 48 2.24 -20.94 1.28
CA ALA A 48 1.43 -20.95 0.07
C ALA A 48 1.99 -21.83 -1.05
N GLY A 49 3.12 -22.52 -0.82
CA GLY A 49 3.79 -23.40 -1.78
C GLY A 49 4.81 -22.71 -2.71
N LEU A 50 4.99 -21.39 -2.60
CA LEU A 50 5.82 -20.61 -3.53
C LEU A 50 7.31 -20.59 -3.12
N GLU A 51 8.20 -20.51 -4.11
CA GLU A 51 9.63 -20.30 -3.86
C GLU A 51 9.85 -18.91 -3.23
N ARG A 52 10.61 -18.82 -2.13
CA ARG A 52 11.02 -17.55 -1.54
C ARG A 52 12.46 -17.20 -1.88
N LEU A 53 12.65 -16.05 -2.51
CA LEU A 53 13.95 -15.38 -2.57
C LEU A 53 14.12 -14.49 -1.33
N ARG A 54 15.25 -14.58 -0.64
CA ARG A 54 15.58 -13.65 0.45
C ARG A 54 16.03 -12.32 -0.15
N ALA A 55 15.43 -11.21 0.30
CA ALA A 55 15.87 -9.87 -0.11
C ALA A 55 17.37 -9.59 0.22
N ALA A 56 17.93 -10.26 1.24
CA ALA A 56 19.35 -10.18 1.54
C ALA A 56 20.27 -10.80 0.47
N ASP A 57 19.80 -11.83 -0.26
CA ASP A 57 20.66 -12.74 -1.03
C ASP A 57 20.56 -12.52 -2.55
N GLY A 58 20.02 -11.38 -3.01
CA GLY A 58 20.01 -11.06 -4.44
C GLY A 58 19.33 -9.75 -4.88
N LEU A 59 18.44 -9.17 -4.07
CA LEU A 59 17.77 -7.89 -4.39
C LEU A 59 17.51 -7.08 -3.11
N ARG A 60 18.27 -6.01 -2.92
CA ARG A 60 17.91 -4.88 -2.04
C ARG A 60 17.26 -3.76 -2.86
N PRO A 61 15.95 -3.81 -3.13
CA PRO A 61 15.23 -2.58 -3.45
C PRO A 61 15.21 -1.65 -2.22
N PRO A 62 15.03 -0.34 -2.40
CA PRO A 62 14.53 0.55 -1.35
C PRO A 62 13.22 0.04 -0.71
N PRO A 63 12.87 0.52 0.50
CA PRO A 63 11.53 0.33 1.05
C PRO A 63 10.48 0.96 0.12
N GLY A 64 9.49 0.16 -0.31
CA GLY A 64 8.33 0.61 -1.10
C GLY A 64 8.28 0.19 -2.57
N ASP A 65 9.34 -0.39 -3.13
CA ASP A 65 9.38 -0.75 -4.56
C ASP A 65 8.89 -2.19 -4.84
N LEU A 66 7.86 -2.32 -5.69
CA LEU A 66 7.50 -3.57 -6.38
C LEU A 66 8.28 -3.69 -7.69
N VAL A 67 8.89 -4.85 -7.94
CA VAL A 67 9.59 -5.16 -9.21
C VAL A 67 9.10 -6.47 -9.80
N ILE A 68 8.87 -6.45 -11.11
CA ILE A 68 8.85 -7.62 -12.01
C ILE A 68 9.59 -7.15 -13.29
N GLY A 69 10.64 -7.86 -13.76
CA GLY A 69 11.44 -7.42 -14.93
C GLY A 69 12.88 -7.99 -15.07
N ARG A 70 13.61 -7.52 -16.10
CA ARG A 70 15.05 -7.77 -16.44
C ARG A 70 15.64 -6.49 -17.10
N SER A 71 16.77 -5.89 -16.69
CA SER A 71 17.20 -4.52 -17.12
C SER A 71 17.59 -4.33 -18.62
N GLY A 72 17.87 -3.16 -19.24
CA GLY A 72 18.10 -1.71 -18.90
C GLY A 72 17.79 -0.83 -20.17
N ARG A 73 17.83 0.52 -20.28
CA ARG A 73 18.28 1.73 -19.50
C ARG A 73 17.75 3.06 -20.15
N ALA A 74 17.68 4.17 -19.37
CA ALA A 74 17.86 5.62 -19.75
C ALA A 74 16.85 6.31 -20.72
N ASP A 75 16.41 7.57 -20.56
CA ASP A 75 16.76 8.69 -19.64
C ASP A 75 15.53 9.51 -19.16
N VAL A 76 15.61 10.05 -17.93
CA VAL A 76 14.77 11.07 -17.24
C VAL A 76 13.25 11.01 -17.44
N GLN A 77 12.60 10.19 -16.60
CA GLN A 77 11.16 10.23 -16.28
C GLN A 77 10.98 10.10 -14.74
N VAL A 78 9.83 9.64 -14.24
CA VAL A 78 9.68 9.28 -12.81
C VAL A 78 10.51 8.02 -12.53
N HIS A 79 11.79 8.22 -12.19
CA HIS A 79 12.74 7.13 -12.01
C HIS A 79 12.54 6.38 -10.69
N LEU A 80 11.70 5.35 -10.77
CA LEU A 80 12.03 4.06 -10.17
C LEU A 80 13.50 3.73 -10.49
N ARG A 81 14.31 3.36 -9.47
CA ARG A 81 15.79 3.35 -9.60
C ARG A 81 16.28 2.40 -10.71
N PRO A 82 17.49 2.58 -11.28
CA PRO A 82 18.00 1.68 -12.33
C PRO A 82 17.96 0.20 -11.90
N GLY A 83 17.11 -0.59 -12.56
CA GLY A 83 16.72 -1.94 -12.12
C GLY A 83 15.28 -2.08 -11.58
N ILE A 84 14.49 -1.00 -11.60
CA ILE A 84 13.10 -0.92 -11.13
C ILE A 84 12.20 -0.23 -12.19
N ASP A 85 12.70 0.80 -12.90
CA ASP A 85 12.03 1.46 -14.04
C ASP A 85 11.66 0.48 -15.18
N PRO A 86 10.36 0.29 -15.52
CA PRO A 86 9.91 -0.63 -16.57
C PRO A 86 10.38 -0.32 -17.99
N ALA A 87 10.60 0.95 -18.35
CA ALA A 87 11.18 1.32 -19.65
C ALA A 87 12.64 0.85 -19.73
N SER A 88 13.30 0.76 -18.58
CA SER A 88 14.57 0.07 -18.42
C SER A 88 14.45 -1.46 -18.26
N GLN A 89 13.35 -2.12 -18.61
CA GLN A 89 13.20 -3.58 -18.42
C GLN A 89 12.71 -4.32 -19.68
N ASN A 90 13.44 -5.36 -20.08
CA ASN A 90 13.00 -6.46 -20.93
C ASN A 90 12.09 -7.43 -20.16
N GLY A 91 10.92 -6.99 -19.69
CA GLY A 91 9.95 -7.91 -19.10
C GLY A 91 8.72 -7.24 -18.47
N PRO A 92 7.63 -8.01 -18.26
CA PRO A 92 6.33 -7.49 -17.86
C PRO A 92 6.34 -6.92 -16.45
N ALA A 93 5.78 -5.72 -16.26
CA ALA A 93 5.87 -4.96 -15.02
C ALA A 93 4.50 -4.47 -14.52
N LEU A 94 4.06 -5.00 -13.38
CA LEU A 94 2.87 -4.52 -12.68
C LEU A 94 3.27 -3.49 -11.63
N LEU A 95 2.64 -2.30 -11.67
CA LEU A 95 2.78 -1.26 -10.66
C LEU A 95 1.52 -1.24 -9.80
N ALA A 96 1.64 -1.75 -8.57
CA ALA A 96 0.54 -1.87 -7.60
C ALA A 96 0.28 -0.57 -6.84
N PHE A 97 0.25 0.57 -7.56
CA PHE A 97 -0.06 1.89 -7.01
C PHE A 97 -1.46 2.33 -7.46
N SER A 98 -2.19 3.04 -6.59
CA SER A 98 -3.42 3.72 -6.99
C SER A 98 -3.17 4.83 -8.02
N PRO A 99 -3.85 4.83 -9.19
CA PRO A 99 -3.86 5.98 -10.09
C PRO A 99 -4.47 7.25 -9.48
N SER A 100 -5.32 7.12 -8.45
CA SER A 100 -5.91 8.26 -7.73
C SER A 100 -4.98 8.90 -6.69
N LEU A 101 -4.05 8.13 -6.13
CA LEU A 101 -3.05 8.62 -5.17
C LEU A 101 -1.72 8.99 -5.84
N ALA A 102 -1.17 8.11 -6.67
CA ALA A 102 0.16 8.28 -7.27
C ALA A 102 0.26 9.56 -8.13
N PRO A 103 1.48 10.11 -8.32
CA PRO A 103 1.72 11.05 -9.41
C PRO A 103 1.47 10.36 -10.77
N PRO A 104 1.04 11.07 -11.83
CA PRO A 104 0.83 10.48 -13.15
C PRO A 104 2.13 9.88 -13.72
N ILE A 105 2.15 8.57 -13.94
CA ILE A 105 3.30 7.85 -14.50
C ILE A 105 3.17 7.83 -16.03
N GLY A 106 3.71 8.85 -16.68
CA GLY A 106 3.81 8.91 -18.15
C GLY A 106 4.99 8.10 -18.69
N GLY A 107 4.92 7.70 -19.96
CA GLY A 107 6.03 7.04 -20.66
C GLY A 107 6.21 5.54 -20.40
N LEU A 108 5.25 4.90 -19.72
CA LEU A 108 5.26 3.44 -19.52
C LEU A 108 5.26 2.70 -20.86
N PRO A 109 6.10 1.66 -21.04
CA PRO A 109 6.09 0.80 -22.22
C PRO A 109 4.86 -0.14 -22.20
N ASP A 110 4.53 -0.71 -23.36
CA ASP A 110 3.35 -1.58 -23.53
C ASP A 110 3.34 -2.82 -22.61
N HIS A 111 4.51 -3.25 -22.12
CA HIS A 111 4.68 -4.32 -21.13
C HIS A 111 4.57 -3.86 -19.67
N ALA A 112 4.12 -2.64 -19.39
CA ALA A 112 3.98 -2.10 -18.04
C ALA A 112 2.59 -1.52 -17.76
N ALA A 113 2.04 -1.78 -16.58
CA ALA A 113 0.68 -1.35 -16.21
C ALA A 113 0.60 -0.83 -14.76
N VAL A 114 0.00 0.35 -14.57
CA VAL A 114 -0.49 0.79 -13.25
C VAL A 114 -1.83 0.13 -12.99
N THR A 115 -1.95 -0.59 -11.89
CA THR A 115 -3.08 -1.49 -11.64
C THR A 115 -4.06 -0.96 -10.57
N GLY A 116 -3.58 -0.18 -9.61
CA GLY A 116 -4.26 0.04 -8.33
C GLY A 116 -3.51 -0.64 -7.18
N PHE A 117 -3.73 -0.20 -5.94
CA PHE A 117 -3.23 -0.94 -4.77
C PHE A 117 -4.01 -2.26 -4.60
N TRP A 118 -3.32 -3.34 -4.24
CA TRP A 118 -3.95 -4.64 -4.01
C TRP A 118 -4.16 -4.82 -2.51
N PHE A 119 -5.22 -4.23 -1.96
CA PHE A 119 -5.46 -4.32 -0.52
C PHE A 119 -5.87 -5.73 -0.08
N TYR A 120 -5.46 -6.11 1.12
CA TYR A 120 -5.96 -7.28 1.83
C TYR A 120 -6.84 -6.82 3.00
N ASP A 121 -8.11 -7.23 3.00
CA ASP A 121 -9.10 -6.84 4.00
C ASP A 121 -9.04 -7.75 5.23
N SER A 122 -7.98 -7.55 6.03
CA SER A 122 -7.67 -8.28 7.26
C SER A 122 -8.67 -8.09 8.41
N GLY A 123 -9.55 -7.10 8.33
CA GLY A 123 -10.56 -6.77 9.33
C GLY A 123 -11.80 -7.65 9.30
N GLU A 124 -12.03 -8.43 8.23
CA GLU A 124 -13.17 -9.35 8.18
C GLU A 124 -12.95 -10.53 9.15
N GLY A 125 -13.88 -10.72 10.08
CA GLY A 125 -13.76 -11.72 11.15
C GLY A 125 -12.75 -11.38 12.24
N TRP A 126 -12.03 -10.26 12.16
CA TRP A 126 -11.19 -9.75 13.24
C TRP A 126 -12.05 -9.08 14.33
N HIS A 127 -11.67 -9.29 15.59
CA HIS A 127 -12.38 -8.80 16.76
C HIS A 127 -11.41 -7.96 17.62
N PRO A 128 -11.81 -6.76 18.10
CA PRO A 128 -10.97 -5.93 18.93
C PRO A 128 -10.75 -6.55 20.32
N SER A 129 -9.66 -6.14 20.98
CA SER A 129 -9.54 -6.30 22.43
C SER A 129 -10.58 -5.41 23.13
N ALA A 130 -11.10 -5.85 24.28
CA ALA A 130 -12.03 -5.06 25.08
C ALA A 130 -11.42 -3.70 25.53
N GLU A 131 -10.10 -3.63 25.61
CA GLU A 131 -9.36 -2.38 25.86
C GLU A 131 -9.44 -1.42 24.67
N LEU A 132 -9.21 -1.90 23.43
CA LEU A 132 -9.36 -1.06 22.23
C LEU A 132 -10.81 -0.62 22.03
N GLU A 133 -11.76 -1.51 22.25
CA GLU A 133 -13.19 -1.23 22.11
C GLU A 133 -13.64 -0.16 23.11
N ALA A 134 -13.39 -0.35 24.41
CA ALA A 134 -13.67 0.66 25.43
C ALA A 134 -12.89 1.97 25.21
N PHE A 135 -11.64 1.90 24.72
CA PHE A 135 -10.88 3.10 24.38
C PHE A 135 -11.55 3.89 23.25
N LEU A 136 -12.00 3.23 22.17
CA LEU A 136 -12.68 3.88 21.05
C LEU A 136 -14.00 4.52 21.50
N GLU A 137 -14.83 3.78 22.26
CA GLU A 137 -16.13 4.25 22.75
C GLU A 137 -16.05 5.41 23.76
N SER A 138 -14.93 5.57 24.48
CA SER A 138 -14.76 6.57 25.55
C SER A 138 -14.87 8.05 25.13
N GLY A 139 -15.05 8.38 23.84
CA GLY A 139 -15.18 9.76 23.39
C GLY A 139 -15.10 9.93 21.86
N PRO A 140 -14.72 11.13 21.35
CA PRO A 140 -14.62 11.38 19.91
C PRO A 140 -13.56 10.48 19.23
N PRO A 141 -13.60 10.28 17.89
CA PRO A 141 -12.61 9.44 17.20
C PRO A 141 -11.16 9.89 17.50
N PRO A 142 -10.26 8.98 17.92
CA PRO A 142 -8.85 9.32 18.20
C PRO A 142 -8.07 9.57 16.90
N VAL A 143 -6.79 9.90 17.00
CA VAL A 143 -5.86 9.81 15.85
C VAL A 143 -5.24 8.41 15.77
N TYR A 144 -4.95 7.93 14.56
CA TYR A 144 -4.12 6.74 14.36
C TYR A 144 -2.64 7.12 14.34
N MET A 145 -1.80 6.34 15.01
CA MET A 145 -0.34 6.39 14.94
C MET A 145 0.20 5.22 14.13
N GLY A 146 0.82 5.53 12.99
CA GLY A 146 1.83 4.66 12.38
C GLY A 146 3.16 4.80 13.13
N VAL A 147 4.27 4.48 12.48
CA VAL A 147 5.59 4.78 13.03
C VAL A 147 5.80 6.31 13.08
N GLY A 148 6.37 6.82 14.17
CA GLY A 148 6.57 8.26 14.36
C GLY A 148 6.80 8.67 15.82
N ALA A 149 6.21 9.82 16.21
CA ALA A 149 6.43 10.48 17.49
C ALA A 149 5.16 10.51 18.38
N PRO A 150 4.73 9.36 18.95
CA PRO A 150 3.51 9.29 19.78
C PRO A 150 3.64 10.07 21.11
N HIS A 151 4.85 10.48 21.50
CA HIS A 151 5.06 11.38 22.63
C HIS A 151 4.50 12.79 22.37
N LEU A 152 4.63 13.33 21.16
CA LEU A 152 4.08 14.65 20.81
C LEU A 152 2.54 14.63 20.87
N VAL A 153 1.89 13.55 20.45
CA VAL A 153 0.42 13.45 20.51
C VAL A 153 -0.08 13.35 21.95
N ARG A 154 0.67 12.68 22.84
CA ARG A 154 0.42 12.69 24.29
C ARG A 154 0.64 14.09 24.90
N GLU A 155 1.65 14.83 24.44
CA GLU A 155 1.96 16.20 24.89
C GLU A 155 0.86 17.21 24.50
N ILE A 156 0.28 17.08 23.30
CA ILE A 156 -0.89 17.86 22.83
C ILE A 156 -2.17 17.44 23.59
N GLY A 157 -2.17 16.31 24.30
CA GLY A 157 -3.32 15.81 25.07
C GLY A 157 -4.40 15.11 24.22
N LEU A 158 -4.06 14.63 23.02
CA LEU A 158 -5.00 13.96 22.12
C LEU A 158 -5.03 12.45 22.35
N ARG A 159 -6.23 11.85 22.24
CA ARG A 159 -6.41 10.38 22.26
C ARG A 159 -5.86 9.77 20.97
N ALA A 160 -5.06 8.71 21.11
CA ALA A 160 -4.34 8.07 20.02
C ALA A 160 -4.35 6.53 20.13
N VAL A 161 -4.38 5.86 18.98
CA VAL A 161 -4.35 4.38 18.85
C VAL A 161 -3.32 3.96 17.79
N GLY A 162 -2.73 2.78 17.92
CA GLY A 162 -1.73 2.27 16.96
C GLY A 162 -0.33 2.14 17.55
N VAL A 163 0.70 2.29 16.72
CA VAL A 163 2.08 1.93 17.06
C VAL A 163 2.66 2.90 18.10
N GLY A 164 3.01 2.37 19.28
CA GLY A 164 3.54 3.16 20.41
C GLY A 164 2.47 3.89 21.26
N CYS A 165 1.19 3.70 20.94
CA CYS A 165 0.07 4.02 21.83
C CYS A 165 -0.13 2.90 22.88
N GLU A 166 -1.06 3.10 23.82
CA GLU A 166 -1.45 2.04 24.77
C GLU A 166 -2.18 0.88 24.09
N THR A 167 -2.99 1.15 23.06
CA THR A 167 -3.84 0.12 22.41
C THR A 167 -3.97 0.31 20.89
N GLY A 168 -4.41 -0.74 20.19
CA GLY A 168 -4.68 -0.74 18.74
C GLY A 168 -3.47 -0.94 17.83
N ALA A 169 -2.29 -1.28 18.37
CA ALA A 169 -1.09 -1.58 17.58
C ALA A 169 -1.17 -2.90 16.79
N ASP A 170 -2.08 -3.79 17.18
CA ASP A 170 -2.38 -5.11 16.61
C ASP A 170 -3.56 -5.10 15.64
N ALA A 171 -4.31 -3.99 15.57
CA ALA A 171 -5.56 -3.90 14.82
C ALA A 171 -5.32 -3.76 13.30
N PRO A 172 -6.06 -4.50 12.46
CA PRO A 172 -6.04 -4.34 11.00
C PRO A 172 -6.33 -2.89 10.58
N LEU A 173 -5.52 -2.32 9.68
CA LEU A 173 -5.68 -0.93 9.24
C LEU A 173 -7.00 -0.69 8.51
N ASP A 174 -7.48 -1.67 7.76
CA ASP A 174 -8.78 -1.64 7.09
C ASP A 174 -9.96 -1.64 8.09
N TRP A 175 -9.77 -2.17 9.29
CA TRP A 175 -10.72 -2.08 10.40
C TRP A 175 -10.57 -0.78 11.20
N LEU A 176 -9.35 -0.39 11.56
CA LEU A 176 -9.08 0.71 12.49
C LEU A 176 -9.20 2.09 11.83
N LEU A 177 -8.69 2.28 10.62
CA LEU A 177 -8.62 3.61 9.99
C LEU A 177 -10.01 4.23 9.69
N PRO A 178 -11.08 3.47 9.36
CA PRO A 178 -12.44 4.01 9.32
C PRO A 178 -13.01 4.51 10.67
N ARG A 179 -12.32 4.27 11.79
CA ARG A 179 -12.76 4.59 13.16
C ARG A 179 -11.95 5.73 13.82
N VAL A 180 -11.00 6.33 13.10
CA VAL A 180 -10.15 7.45 13.59
C VAL A 180 -10.44 8.76 12.85
N ALA A 181 -10.03 9.90 13.43
CA ALA A 181 -10.21 11.22 12.85
C ALA A 181 -9.19 11.57 11.74
N ALA A 182 -7.94 11.10 11.90
CA ALA A 182 -6.82 11.30 10.99
C ALA A 182 -5.71 10.27 11.30
N ALA A 183 -4.76 10.08 10.37
CA ALA A 183 -3.58 9.25 10.57
C ALA A 183 -2.29 10.08 10.66
N VAL A 184 -1.42 9.80 11.62
CA VAL A 184 -0.09 10.39 11.77
C VAL A 184 0.96 9.32 11.47
N HIS A 185 1.83 9.56 10.47
CA HIS A 185 2.76 8.54 9.98
C HIS A 185 4.00 9.13 9.30
N GLN A 186 5.07 8.34 9.16
CA GLN A 186 6.29 8.74 8.45
C GLN A 186 6.17 8.80 6.91
N GLY A 187 5.03 8.43 6.33
CA GLY A 187 4.81 8.53 4.89
C GLY A 187 5.25 7.30 4.11
N ASP A 188 5.35 6.16 4.79
CA ASP A 188 5.47 4.84 4.17
C ASP A 188 4.26 4.54 3.28
N ALA A 189 4.48 3.81 2.18
CA ALA A 189 3.46 3.52 1.18
C ALA A 189 2.25 2.76 1.75
N GLN A 190 2.48 1.88 2.73
CA GLN A 190 1.44 1.06 3.35
C GLN A 190 0.46 1.93 4.16
N THR A 191 0.95 2.73 5.10
CA THR A 191 0.09 3.58 5.93
C THR A 191 -0.53 4.73 5.13
N ALA A 192 0.23 5.35 4.22
CA ALA A 192 -0.28 6.41 3.35
C ALA A 192 -1.41 5.91 2.42
N SER A 193 -1.26 4.73 1.81
CA SER A 193 -2.31 4.14 0.97
C SER A 193 -3.51 3.66 1.78
N ALA A 194 -3.31 3.09 2.96
CA ALA A 194 -4.39 2.65 3.85
C ALA A 194 -5.23 3.83 4.37
N ALA A 195 -4.60 4.93 4.81
CA ALA A 195 -5.28 6.15 5.24
C ALA A 195 -6.06 6.79 4.07
N ALA A 196 -5.41 6.92 2.91
CA ALA A 196 -6.05 7.42 1.70
C ALA A 196 -7.23 6.54 1.26
N ARG A 197 -7.12 5.20 1.34
CA ARG A 197 -8.20 4.24 1.04
C ARG A 197 -9.35 4.33 2.03
N ALA A 198 -9.09 4.46 3.33
CA ALA A 198 -10.13 4.70 4.34
C ALA A 198 -10.86 6.03 4.05
N GLY A 199 -10.14 7.02 3.53
CA GLY A 199 -10.66 8.34 3.19
C GLY A 199 -10.57 9.34 4.34
N ILE A 200 -9.66 9.10 5.28
CA ILE A 200 -9.31 10.02 6.36
C ILE A 200 -8.12 10.90 5.92
N PRO A 201 -7.96 12.12 6.47
CA PRO A 201 -6.76 12.91 6.26
C PRO A 201 -5.52 12.27 6.92
N SER A 202 -4.34 12.62 6.40
CA SER A 202 -3.05 12.29 7.01
C SER A 202 -2.35 13.53 7.55
N VAL A 203 -1.46 13.35 8.53
CA VAL A 203 -0.34 14.25 8.84
C VAL A 203 0.95 13.44 8.66
N VAL A 204 1.89 13.96 7.87
CA VAL A 204 3.12 13.23 7.52
C VAL A 204 4.31 13.82 8.25
N LEU A 205 5.08 12.95 8.92
CA LEU A 205 6.30 13.27 9.66
C LEU A 205 7.50 12.94 8.78
N GLY A 206 8.29 13.94 8.39
CA GLY A 206 9.23 13.85 7.27
C GLY A 206 8.62 14.28 5.94
N ASP A 207 9.44 14.87 5.08
CA ASP A 207 9.09 15.46 3.78
C ASP A 207 9.82 14.81 2.59
N ASP A 208 10.67 13.81 2.85
CA ASP A 208 11.50 13.10 1.87
C ASP A 208 10.75 12.01 1.07
N THR A 209 9.56 11.60 1.52
CA THR A 209 8.76 10.57 0.86
C THR A 209 7.88 11.16 -0.25
N ILE A 210 7.70 10.42 -1.37
CA ILE A 210 6.80 10.86 -2.45
C ILE A 210 5.36 11.04 -1.95
N TRP A 211 4.96 10.26 -0.94
CA TRP A 211 3.62 10.27 -0.37
C TRP A 211 3.36 11.48 0.52
N ALA A 212 4.39 12.04 1.19
CA ALA A 212 4.31 13.30 1.93
C ALA A 212 3.89 14.45 1.00
N ALA A 213 4.67 14.71 -0.05
CA ALA A 213 4.36 15.73 -1.05
C ALA A 213 3.01 15.45 -1.73
N ARG A 214 2.76 14.20 -2.12
CA ARG A 214 1.58 13.85 -2.92
C ARG A 214 0.25 13.92 -2.16
N LEU A 215 0.20 13.54 -0.89
CA LEU A 215 -0.99 13.72 -0.05
C LEU A 215 -1.28 15.22 0.17
N HIS A 216 -0.23 16.05 0.28
CA HIS A 216 -0.38 17.50 0.37
C HIS A 216 -0.88 18.13 -0.94
N GLU A 217 -0.29 17.80 -2.09
CA GLU A 217 -0.73 18.24 -3.43
C GLU A 217 -2.22 17.95 -3.68
N LEU A 218 -2.67 16.75 -3.31
CA LEU A 218 -4.06 16.32 -3.47
C LEU A 218 -5.01 17.06 -2.52
N GLY A 219 -4.49 17.70 -1.45
CA GLY A 219 -5.26 18.35 -0.39
C GLY A 219 -5.81 17.39 0.66
N ALA A 220 -5.23 16.19 0.80
CA ALA A 220 -5.57 15.17 1.79
C ALA A 220 -4.69 15.24 3.05
N ALA A 221 -3.63 16.05 3.03
CA ALA A 221 -2.77 16.35 4.17
C ALA A 221 -2.40 17.85 4.22
N PRO A 222 -2.06 18.40 5.40
CA PRO A 222 -1.34 19.67 5.51
C PRO A 222 0.10 19.52 4.95
N PRO A 223 0.90 20.59 4.89
CA PRO A 223 2.31 20.47 4.56
C PRO A 223 3.01 19.46 5.49
N PRO A 224 3.95 18.64 4.98
CA PRO A 224 4.66 17.66 5.80
C PRO A 224 5.56 18.32 6.85
N LEU A 225 5.75 17.63 7.97
CA LEU A 225 6.50 18.13 9.12
C LEU A 225 7.89 17.49 9.14
N ALA A 226 8.87 18.10 8.47
CA ALA A 226 10.25 17.64 8.43
C ALA A 226 10.87 17.52 9.84
N GLU A 227 10.69 18.55 10.66
CA GLU A 227 11.05 18.57 12.09
C GLU A 227 9.78 18.83 12.92
N PRO A 228 9.07 17.77 13.39
CA PRO A 228 7.81 17.92 14.10
C PRO A 228 8.01 18.35 15.57
N THR A 229 7.16 19.27 16.02
CA THR A 229 7.03 19.71 17.42
C THR A 229 5.58 19.52 17.87
N ALA A 230 5.29 19.68 19.16
CA ALA A 230 3.91 19.63 19.66
C ALA A 230 3.03 20.70 18.96
N ASP A 231 3.50 21.93 18.86
CA ASP A 231 2.79 23.04 18.21
C ASP A 231 2.55 22.80 16.71
N SER A 232 3.56 22.30 15.97
CA SER A 232 3.42 22.08 14.52
C SER A 232 2.54 20.86 14.21
N LEU A 233 2.61 19.81 15.04
CA LEU A 233 1.72 18.65 14.95
C LEU A 233 0.28 18.99 15.37
N ALA A 234 0.07 19.81 16.40
CA ALA A 234 -1.26 20.32 16.77
C ALA A 234 -1.88 21.12 15.62
N SER A 235 -1.14 22.08 15.07
CA SER A 235 -1.56 22.91 13.93
C SER A 235 -1.91 22.06 12.69
N ALA A 236 -1.11 21.02 12.42
CA ALA A 236 -1.37 20.08 11.33
C ALA A 236 -2.63 19.24 11.58
N LEU A 237 -2.85 18.76 12.81
CA LEU A 237 -4.03 17.99 13.19
C LEU A 237 -5.31 18.86 13.15
N GLU A 238 -5.26 20.13 13.57
CA GLU A 238 -6.37 21.07 13.40
C GLU A 238 -6.75 21.25 11.91
N ALA A 239 -5.76 21.31 11.01
CA ALA A 239 -6.01 21.38 9.57
C ALA A 239 -6.77 20.15 9.02
N THR A 240 -6.54 18.95 9.59
CA THR A 240 -7.34 17.74 9.27
C THR A 240 -8.80 17.84 9.75
N GLY A 241 -9.10 18.73 10.69
CA GLY A 241 -10.45 19.06 11.11
C GLY A 241 -11.28 19.75 10.02
N THR A 242 -10.64 20.40 9.05
CA THR A 242 -11.34 21.24 8.07
C THR A 242 -12.26 20.44 7.14
N GLN A 243 -13.47 20.95 6.91
CA GLN A 243 -14.46 20.34 6.01
C GLN A 243 -13.88 20.11 4.59
N ARG A 244 -13.02 21.03 4.12
CA ARG A 244 -12.32 20.89 2.83
C ARG A 244 -11.42 19.66 2.79
N MET A 245 -10.52 19.50 3.76
CA MET A 245 -9.56 18.38 3.76
C MET A 245 -10.29 17.03 3.92
N ARG A 246 -11.30 16.97 4.79
CA ARG A 246 -12.15 15.78 4.95
C ARG A 246 -12.91 15.42 3.67
N ALA A 247 -13.54 16.39 3.00
CA ALA A 247 -14.27 16.17 1.74
C ALA A 247 -13.36 15.94 0.51
N VAL A 248 -12.04 16.09 0.67
CA VAL A 248 -11.01 15.68 -0.30
C VAL A 248 -10.56 14.25 0.00
N ALA A 249 -10.16 13.95 1.25
CA ALA A 249 -9.73 12.62 1.66
C ALA A 249 -10.83 11.57 1.43
N GLU A 250 -12.08 11.86 1.80
CA GLU A 250 -13.23 10.96 1.61
C GLU A 250 -13.52 10.69 0.12
N ARG A 251 -13.24 11.67 -0.75
CA ARG A 251 -13.37 11.55 -2.21
C ARG A 251 -12.19 10.78 -2.84
N LEU A 252 -10.99 10.93 -2.28
CA LEU A 252 -9.82 10.12 -2.62
C LEU A 252 -10.08 8.66 -2.25
N GLY A 253 -10.50 8.38 -1.03
CA GLY A 253 -10.87 7.03 -0.57
C GLY A 253 -11.99 6.38 -1.37
N ARG A 254 -13.03 7.13 -1.77
CA ARG A 254 -14.05 6.61 -2.71
C ARG A 254 -13.45 6.16 -4.04
N ARG A 255 -12.52 6.91 -4.63
CA ARG A 255 -11.85 6.51 -5.88
C ARG A 255 -10.97 5.28 -5.67
N ILE A 256 -10.13 5.28 -4.64
CA ILE A 256 -9.23 4.16 -4.32
C ILE A 256 -10.04 2.87 -4.05
N ARG A 257 -11.17 2.95 -3.34
CA ARG A 257 -12.06 1.78 -3.11
C ARG A 257 -12.84 1.34 -4.35
N SER A 258 -12.83 2.11 -5.44
CA SER A 258 -13.37 1.72 -6.76
C SER A 258 -12.31 1.20 -7.73
N GLU A 259 -11.04 1.19 -7.34
CA GLU A 259 -9.94 0.65 -8.15
C GLU A 259 -9.87 -0.88 -8.01
N GLY A 260 -10.12 -1.60 -9.10
CA GLY A 260 -9.99 -3.05 -9.16
C GLY A 260 -8.54 -3.50 -9.30
N GLY A 261 -7.69 -3.25 -8.28
CA GLY A 261 -6.24 -3.48 -8.33
C GLY A 261 -5.82 -4.83 -8.92
N THR A 262 -6.32 -5.92 -8.34
CA THR A 262 -6.07 -7.29 -8.80
C THR A 262 -6.74 -7.60 -10.15
N VAL A 263 -7.88 -6.98 -10.47
CA VAL A 263 -8.58 -7.15 -11.76
C VAL A 263 -7.77 -6.53 -12.90
N ALA A 264 -7.22 -5.33 -12.69
CA ALA A 264 -6.33 -4.67 -13.64
C ALA A 264 -5.00 -5.43 -13.82
N ALA A 265 -4.46 -6.00 -12.74
CA ALA A 265 -3.29 -6.88 -12.81
C ALA A 265 -3.55 -8.12 -13.68
N LEU A 266 -4.66 -8.83 -13.45
CA LEU A 266 -5.06 -9.99 -14.26
C LEU A 266 -5.38 -9.62 -15.72
N ALA A 267 -5.91 -8.42 -15.98
CA ALA A 267 -6.14 -7.91 -17.33
C ALA A 267 -4.83 -7.63 -18.08
N ALA A 268 -3.86 -6.98 -17.42
CA ALA A 268 -2.54 -6.72 -18.00
C ALA A 268 -1.78 -8.02 -18.30
N LEU A 269 -1.74 -8.96 -17.35
CA LEU A 269 -1.10 -10.28 -17.55
C LEU A 269 -1.71 -11.06 -18.73
N ARG A 270 -3.03 -10.96 -18.94
CA ARG A 270 -3.69 -11.54 -20.14
C ARG A 270 -3.35 -10.80 -21.44
N ALA A 271 -3.24 -9.47 -21.40
CA ALA A 271 -2.84 -8.67 -22.56
C ALA A 271 -1.39 -8.89 -22.99
N TRP A 272 -0.57 -9.54 -22.15
CA TRP A 272 0.80 -9.94 -22.42
C TRP A 272 0.96 -11.46 -22.68
N ASP A 273 -0.16 -12.17 -22.91
CA ASP A 273 -0.22 -13.63 -23.11
C ASP A 273 0.36 -14.48 -21.95
N LEU A 274 0.49 -13.91 -20.75
CA LEU A 274 1.01 -14.58 -19.55
C LEU A 274 -0.07 -15.32 -18.76
N LEU A 275 -1.35 -15.03 -18.99
CA LEU A 275 -2.47 -15.77 -18.41
C LEU A 275 -3.45 -16.15 -19.51
N PRO A 276 -4.05 -17.36 -19.44
CA PRO A 276 -5.08 -17.74 -20.38
C PRO A 276 -6.26 -16.77 -20.34
N ALA A 277 -6.90 -16.60 -21.50
CA ALA A 277 -8.22 -15.97 -21.59
C ALA A 277 -9.19 -16.67 -20.61
N PRO A 278 -10.08 -15.91 -19.93
CA PRO A 278 -11.01 -16.51 -18.98
C PRO A 278 -11.91 -17.53 -19.68
N GLU A 279 -11.98 -18.75 -19.15
CA GLU A 279 -12.93 -19.75 -19.65
C GLU A 279 -14.36 -19.21 -19.53
N LEU A 280 -15.14 -19.27 -20.61
CA LEU A 280 -16.56 -18.89 -20.62
C LEU A 280 -17.47 -19.92 -19.89
N ALA A 281 -16.89 -20.76 -19.03
CA ALA A 281 -17.42 -22.02 -18.53
C ALA A 281 -18.44 -21.90 -17.38
N SER A 282 -19.43 -21.00 -17.53
CA SER A 282 -20.63 -21.00 -16.66
C SER A 282 -21.91 -20.45 -17.30
N ALA A 283 -21.83 -19.75 -18.45
CA ALA A 283 -23.00 -19.18 -19.11
C ALA A 283 -24.01 -20.21 -19.68
N SER A 284 -23.63 -21.49 -19.79
CA SER A 284 -24.43 -22.55 -20.41
C SER A 284 -24.81 -23.69 -19.44
N ARG A 285 -25.02 -23.39 -18.16
CA ARG A 285 -25.64 -24.31 -17.18
C ARG A 285 -27.02 -23.87 -16.65
N TYR A 286 -27.57 -22.80 -17.22
CA TYR A 286 -28.90 -22.25 -16.88
C TYR A 286 -29.70 -21.83 -18.13
N LEU A 287 -29.54 -22.58 -19.23
CA LEU A 287 -30.41 -22.62 -20.41
C LEU A 287 -30.77 -24.08 -20.71
#